data_AF-A0A820XNY1-F1
#
_entry.id   AF-A0A820XNY1-F1
#
_cell.length_a   1.000
_cell.length_b   1.000
_cell.length_c   1.000
_cell.angle_alpha   90.00
_cell.angle_beta   90.00
_cell.angle_gamma   90.00
#
_symmetry.space_group_name_H-M   'P 1'
#
loop_
_entity.id
_entity.type
_entity.pdbx_description
1 polymer ?
#
loop_
_entity_poly.entity_id
_entity_poly.type
_entity_poly.pdbx_seq_one_letter_code
_entity_poly.pdbx_strand_id
1 'polypeptide(L)'
;MLFGGLLCRYVSSGWIYIFFLTSMLGFIWLPLWLWLVADSPQSHRTISEQERNYICERIGINSNDRKARSSSFSPVPWKKVFRSKPVIALVVTQVSNLSGLFFFYTNVGKLLTEIHRVPPQHAGYVLAVGFIFMPVVSLSTGVFADYLVRSNIMSLTNVRKVFTCLT
;
A
#
# COMPACT_ATOMS: atom_id res chain seq x y z
N MET A 1 -1.72 3.03 -17.23
CA MET A 1 -1.62 2.18 -18.44
C MET A 1 -2.71 2.48 -19.47
N LEU A 2 -3.99 2.57 -19.09
CA LEU A 2 -5.10 2.90 -20.00
C LEU A 2 -4.95 4.26 -20.71
N PHE A 3 -4.72 5.32 -19.93
CA PHE A 3 -4.52 6.67 -20.47
C PHE A 3 -3.26 6.79 -21.35
N GLY A 4 -2.18 6.06 -20.99
CA GLY A 4 -0.95 6.05 -21.78
C GLY A 4 -1.10 5.34 -23.13
N GLY A 5 -1.86 4.23 -23.18
CA GLY A 5 -2.14 3.51 -24.42
C GLY A 5 -3.03 4.31 -25.39
N LEU A 6 -3.98 5.09 -24.87
CA LEU A 6 -4.83 5.98 -25.67
C LEU A 6 -4.06 7.18 -26.22
N LEU A 7 -3.18 7.80 -25.41
CA LEU A 7 -2.38 8.96 -25.83
C LEU A 7 -1.34 8.61 -26.91
N CYS A 8 -0.68 7.45 -26.81
CA CYS A 8 0.25 7.00 -27.84
C CYS A 8 -0.42 6.63 -29.18
N ARG A 9 -1.75 6.36 -29.18
CA ARG A 9 -2.49 6.05 -30.41
C ARG A 9 -2.91 7.31 -31.18
N TYR A 10 -3.18 8.41 -30.48
CA TYR A 10 -3.65 9.66 -31.10
C TYR A 10 -2.53 10.67 -31.36
N VAL A 11 -1.38 10.57 -30.68
CA VAL A 11 -0.27 11.53 -30.80
C VAL A 11 1.05 10.79 -31.04
N SER A 12 1.78 11.12 -32.11
CA SER A 12 3.05 10.46 -32.47
C SER A 12 4.14 10.54 -31.39
N SER A 13 4.10 11.59 -30.56
CA SER A 13 4.96 11.79 -29.38
C SER A 13 4.24 11.55 -28.05
N GLY A 14 3.18 10.72 -28.03
CA GLY A 14 2.31 10.49 -26.87
C GLY A 14 3.03 10.08 -25.59
N TRP A 15 4.21 9.45 -25.69
CA TRP A 15 5.02 9.06 -24.54
C TRP A 15 5.51 10.26 -23.71
N ILE A 16 5.88 11.36 -24.35
CA ILE A 16 6.35 12.60 -23.70
C ILE A 16 5.22 13.20 -22.85
N TYR A 17 4.00 13.22 -23.39
CA TYR A 17 2.83 13.76 -22.69
C TYR A 17 2.45 12.94 -21.46
N ILE A 18 2.70 11.62 -21.43
CA ILE A 18 2.48 10.79 -20.24
C ILE A 18 3.39 11.25 -19.09
N PHE A 19 4.65 11.57 -19.39
CA PHE A 19 5.60 12.08 -18.40
C PHE A 19 5.20 13.47 -17.88
N PHE A 20 4.75 14.36 -18.77
CA PHE A 20 4.26 15.68 -18.35
C PHE A 20 3.00 15.58 -17.48
N LEU A 21 2.00 14.78 -17.87
CA LEU A 21 0.76 14.61 -17.11
C LEU A 21 1.00 14.02 -15.72
N THR A 22 1.84 12.98 -15.63
CA THR A 22 2.17 12.35 -14.34
C THR A 22 2.98 13.29 -13.44
N SER A 23 3.87 14.09 -14.01
CA SER A 23 4.64 15.09 -13.26
C SER A 23 3.76 16.23 -12.75
N MET A 24 2.86 16.75 -13.58
CA MET A 24 1.89 17.78 -13.17
C MET A 24 0.98 17.30 -12.03
N LEU A 25 0.51 16.04 -12.11
CA LEU A 25 -0.28 15.45 -11.02
C LEU A 25 0.53 15.37 -9.72
N GLY A 26 1.81 15.01 -9.79
CA GLY A 26 2.72 15.03 -8.64
C GLY A 26 2.91 16.44 -8.04
N PHE A 27 3.07 17.46 -8.89
CA PHE A 27 3.18 18.85 -8.44
C PHE A 27 1.90 19.39 -7.77
N ILE A 28 0.73 18.91 -8.18
CA ILE A 28 -0.55 19.24 -7.51
C ILE A 28 -0.72 18.44 -6.21
N TRP A 29 -0.31 17.17 -6.21
CA TRP A 29 -0.43 16.29 -5.06
C TRP A 29 0.47 16.69 -3.89
N LEU A 30 1.70 17.15 -4.17
CA LEU A 30 2.66 17.53 -3.14
C LEU A 30 2.16 18.65 -2.18
N PRO A 31 1.63 19.80 -2.65
CA PRO A 31 1.11 20.82 -1.76
C PRO A 31 -0.14 20.36 -1.00
N LEU A 32 -1.00 19.53 -1.63
CA LEU A 32 -2.14 18.90 -0.93
C LEU A 32 -1.65 18.01 0.21
N TRP A 33 -0.63 17.18 -0.04
CA TRP A 33 -0.03 16.31 0.97
C TRP A 33 0.59 17.12 2.12
N LEU A 34 1.35 18.16 1.82
CA LEU A 34 1.96 19.04 2.82
C LEU A 34 0.92 19.81 3.65
N TRP A 35 -0.25 20.09 3.07
CA TRP A 35 -1.35 20.73 3.80
C TRP A 35 -2.13 19.75 4.67
N LEU A 36 -2.30 18.51 4.21
CA LEU A 36 -3.17 17.51 4.86
C LEU A 36 -2.43 16.65 5.89
N VAL A 37 -1.13 16.42 5.74
CA VAL A 37 -0.35 15.49 6.58
C VAL A 37 0.49 16.26 7.58
N ALA A 38 0.40 15.87 8.85
CA ALA A 38 1.23 16.40 9.94
C ALA A 38 1.95 15.27 10.69
N ASP A 39 3.21 15.50 11.07
CA ASP A 39 4.08 14.50 11.70
C ASP A 39 3.64 14.08 13.12
N SER A 40 2.72 14.82 13.74
CA SER A 40 2.18 14.44 15.03
C SER A 40 0.69 14.82 15.14
N PRO A 41 -0.11 14.01 15.87
CA PRO A 41 -1.51 14.35 16.14
C PRO A 41 -1.66 15.65 16.96
N GLN A 42 -0.56 16.18 17.52
CA GLN A 42 -0.52 17.44 18.25
C GLN A 42 -0.18 18.65 17.35
N SER A 43 0.43 18.42 16.18
CA SER A 43 0.76 19.47 15.19
C SER A 43 -0.24 19.54 14.03
N HIS A 44 -1.27 18.69 14.05
CA HIS A 44 -2.32 18.67 13.04
C HIS A 44 -3.27 19.86 13.25
N ARG A 45 -3.36 20.76 12.26
CA ARG A 45 -4.16 22.01 12.36
C ARG A 45 -5.67 21.78 12.44
N THR A 46 -6.16 20.63 11.96
CA THR A 46 -7.60 20.40 11.74
C THR A 46 -8.20 19.29 12.62
N ILE A 47 -7.44 18.77 13.60
CA ILE A 47 -7.95 17.66 14.43
C ILE A 47 -8.82 18.18 15.57
N SER A 48 -9.95 17.50 15.81
CA SER A 48 -10.81 17.79 16.96
C SER A 48 -10.13 17.38 18.27
N GLU A 49 -10.36 18.13 19.35
CA GLU A 49 -9.79 17.84 20.67
C GLU A 49 -10.24 16.47 21.20
N GLN A 50 -11.47 16.04 20.87
CA GLN A 50 -11.99 14.72 21.22
C GLN A 50 -11.22 13.58 20.52
N GLU A 51 -10.97 13.72 19.22
CA GLU A 51 -10.22 12.73 18.44
C GLU A 51 -8.75 12.68 18.88
N ARG A 52 -8.16 13.85 19.16
CA ARG A 52 -6.81 13.95 19.71
C ARG A 52 -6.68 13.23 21.05
N ASN A 53 -7.64 13.42 21.96
CA ASN A 53 -7.62 12.77 23.27
C ASN A 53 -7.80 11.25 23.14
N TYR A 54 -8.73 10.81 22.28
CA TYR A 54 -8.92 9.39 21.96
C TYR A 54 -7.63 8.73 21.43
N ILE A 55 -6.94 9.38 20.51
CA ILE A 55 -5.69 8.88 19.94
C ILE A 55 -4.56 8.87 20.98
N CYS A 56 -4.41 9.94 21.78
CA CYS A 56 -3.37 10.00 22.82
C CYS A 56 -3.57 8.91 23.89
N GLU A 57 -4.81 8.68 24.32
CA GLU A 57 -5.17 7.65 25.29
C GLU A 57 -4.93 6.24 24.74
N ARG A 58 -5.32 5.97 23.49
CA ARG A 58 -5.15 4.65 22.85
C ARG A 58 -3.70 4.31 22.49
N ILE A 59 -2.88 5.30 22.14
CA ILE A 59 -1.45 5.08 21.81
C ILE A 59 -0.59 5.07 23.09
N GLY A 60 -1.12 5.54 24.23
CA GLY A 60 -0.38 5.61 25.49
C GLY A 60 0.68 6.72 25.50
N ILE A 61 0.50 7.78 24.69
CA ILE A 61 1.41 8.93 24.68
C ILE A 61 0.93 9.89 25.77
N ASN A 62 1.43 9.71 26.98
CA ASN A 62 1.26 10.71 28.04
C ASN A 62 1.98 12.00 27.61
N SER A 63 1.30 13.13 27.76
CA SER A 63 1.80 14.48 27.45
C SER A 63 3.12 14.85 28.14
N ASN A 64 3.53 14.09 29.16
CA ASN A 64 4.79 14.26 29.90
C ASN A 64 6.00 13.50 29.29
N ASP A 65 5.81 12.63 28.29
CA ASP A 65 6.90 11.82 27.70
C ASP A 65 7.73 12.54 26.63
N ARG A 66 7.49 13.83 26.36
CA ARG A 66 8.38 14.62 25.48
C ARG A 66 9.82 14.64 26.00
N LYS A 67 10.04 14.57 27.32
CA LYS A 67 11.39 14.53 27.92
C LYS A 67 12.05 13.15 27.86
N ALA A 68 11.25 12.09 27.68
CA ALA A 68 11.74 10.71 27.50
C ALA A 68 12.05 10.39 26.02
N ARG A 69 11.36 11.03 25.07
CA ARG A 69 11.58 10.79 23.63
C ARG A 69 12.86 11.44 23.07
N SER A 70 13.38 12.52 23.68
CA SER A 70 14.70 13.07 23.27
C SER A 70 15.89 12.44 23.98
N SER A 71 15.67 11.61 25.01
CA SER A 71 16.72 11.03 25.85
C SER A 71 16.86 9.51 25.73
N SER A 72 16.02 8.84 24.93
CA SER A 72 16.11 7.39 24.73
C SER A 72 15.75 6.99 23.30
N PHE A 73 16.60 7.38 22.34
CA PHE A 73 16.80 6.52 21.17
C PHE A 73 17.60 5.29 21.63
N SER A 74 16.96 4.38 22.34
CA SER A 74 17.54 3.06 22.58
C SER A 74 17.82 2.47 21.19
N PRO A 75 19.08 2.11 20.87
CA PRO A 75 19.42 1.64 19.54
C PRO A 75 18.57 0.41 19.24
N VAL A 76 17.78 0.49 18.16
CA VAL A 76 16.91 -0.60 17.72
C VAL A 76 17.76 -1.87 17.63
N PRO A 77 17.41 -2.96 18.32
CA PRO A 77 18.25 -4.14 18.39
C PRO A 77 18.12 -4.97 17.10
N TRP A 78 18.68 -4.47 16.00
CA TRP A 78 18.60 -5.05 14.66
C TRP A 78 18.94 -6.55 14.63
N LYS A 79 19.98 -6.96 15.37
CA LYS A 79 20.37 -8.38 15.47
C LYS A 79 19.26 -9.26 16.05
N LYS A 80 18.48 -8.77 17.01
CA LYS A 80 17.35 -9.51 17.60
C LYS A 80 16.15 -9.53 16.66
N VAL A 81 15.92 -8.45 15.91
CA VAL A 81 14.85 -8.37 14.91
C VAL A 81 15.09 -9.37 13.78
N PHE A 82 16.29 -9.39 13.19
CA PHE A 82 16.62 -10.31 12.10
C PHE A 82 16.70 -11.78 12.54
N ARG A 83 16.98 -12.05 13.82
CA ARG A 83 17.01 -13.41 14.38
C ARG A 83 15.63 -13.91 14.83
N SER A 84 14.61 -13.06 14.79
CA SER A 84 13.26 -13.41 15.22
C SER A 84 12.57 -14.31 14.19
N LYS A 85 12.13 -15.50 14.63
CA LYS A 85 11.38 -16.46 13.81
C LYS A 85 10.17 -15.85 13.05
N PRO A 86 9.29 -15.05 13.69
CA PRO A 86 8.16 -14.44 12.99
C PRO A 86 8.58 -13.42 11.93
N VAL A 87 9.70 -12.71 12.12
CA VAL A 87 10.21 -11.75 11.13
C VAL A 87 10.73 -12.48 9.90
N ILE A 88 11.51 -13.55 10.09
CA ILE A 88 12.01 -14.37 8.99
C ILE A 88 10.84 -15.01 8.22
N ALA A 89 9.84 -15.55 8.94
CA ALA A 89 8.65 -16.11 8.30
C ALA A 89 7.91 -15.07 7.45
N LEU A 90 7.72 -13.85 7.98
CA LEU A 90 7.07 -12.76 7.26
C LEU A 90 7.88 -12.34 6.02
N VAL A 91 9.20 -12.25 6.13
CA VAL A 91 10.07 -11.92 4.98
C VAL A 91 9.96 -12.99 3.89
N VAL A 92 10.02 -14.27 4.25
CA VAL A 92 9.89 -15.37 3.28
C VAL A 92 8.53 -15.36 2.61
N THR A 93 7.45 -15.17 3.36
CA THR A 93 6.10 -15.02 2.81
C THR A 93 6.02 -13.85 1.84
N GLN A 94 6.54 -12.68 2.22
CA GLN A 94 6.51 -11.48 1.39
C GLN A 94 7.34 -11.63 0.11
N VAL A 95 8.52 -12.23 0.20
CA VAL A 95 9.36 -12.53 -0.97
C VAL A 95 8.66 -13.50 -1.91
N SER A 96 8.00 -14.52 -1.36
CA SER A 96 7.27 -15.52 -2.17
C SER A 96 6.09 -14.87 -2.88
N ASN A 97 5.33 -14.01 -2.17
CA ASN A 97 4.22 -13.27 -2.75
C ASN A 97 4.71 -12.32 -3.87
N LEU A 98 5.71 -11.48 -3.59
CA LEU A 98 6.27 -10.55 -4.57
C LEU A 98 6.83 -11.29 -5.80
N SER A 99 7.50 -12.42 -5.60
CA SER A 99 8.03 -13.23 -6.70
C SER A 99 6.90 -13.83 -7.54
N GLY A 100 5.86 -14.37 -6.91
CA GLY A 100 4.68 -14.91 -7.59
C GLY A 100 3.92 -13.85 -8.39
N LEU A 101 3.70 -12.68 -7.79
CA LEU A 101 3.04 -11.55 -8.43
C LEU A 101 3.85 -11.01 -9.61
N PHE A 102 5.17 -10.86 -9.44
CA PHE A 102 6.05 -10.40 -10.51
C PHE A 102 6.14 -11.42 -11.66
N PHE A 103 6.20 -12.71 -11.33
CA PHE A 103 6.15 -13.79 -12.31
C PHE A 103 4.84 -13.75 -13.09
N PHE A 104 3.70 -13.66 -12.42
CA PHE A 104 2.40 -13.55 -13.07
C PHE A 104 2.33 -12.32 -13.97
N TYR A 105 2.71 -11.15 -13.45
CA TYR A 105 2.70 -9.89 -14.20
C TYR A 105 3.53 -9.97 -15.49
N THR A 106 4.74 -10.53 -15.40
CA THR A 106 5.66 -10.62 -16.55
C THR A 106 5.21 -11.66 -17.57
N ASN A 107 4.71 -12.81 -17.11
CA ASN A 107 4.33 -13.91 -17.99
C ASN A 107 2.94 -13.72 -18.62
N VAL A 108 2.01 -13.07 -17.94
CA VAL A 108 0.66 -12.80 -18.50
C VAL A 108 0.77 -11.93 -19.76
N GLY A 109 1.58 -10.87 -19.72
CA GLY A 109 1.80 -10.03 -20.90
C GLY A 109 2.35 -10.83 -22.08
N LYS A 110 3.38 -11.65 -21.85
CA LYS A 110 3.99 -12.51 -22.87
C LYS A 110 3.05 -13.59 -23.38
N LEU A 111 2.30 -14.25 -22.50
CA LEU A 111 1.34 -15.31 -22.85
C LEU A 111 0.27 -14.78 -23.80
N LEU A 112 -0.29 -13.60 -23.53
CA LEU A 112 -1.32 -13.00 -24.36
C LEU A 112 -0.78 -12.58 -25.74
N THR A 113 0.46 -12.09 -25.82
CA THR A 113 1.03 -11.62 -27.09
C THR A 113 1.66 -12.72 -27.92
N GLU A 114 2.38 -13.68 -27.32
CA GLU A 114 3.13 -14.71 -28.04
C GLU A 114 2.27 -15.93 -28.39
N ILE A 115 1.46 -16.42 -27.45
CA ILE A 115 0.64 -17.63 -27.64
C ILE A 115 -0.72 -17.27 -28.20
N HIS A 116 -1.42 -16.31 -27.57
CA HIS A 116 -2.77 -15.92 -28.02
C HIS A 116 -2.77 -14.90 -29.17
N ARG A 117 -1.59 -14.41 -29.59
CA ARG A 117 -1.42 -13.41 -30.66
C ARG A 117 -2.36 -12.20 -30.55
N VAL A 118 -2.70 -11.84 -29.32
CA VAL A 118 -3.54 -10.68 -29.02
C VAL A 118 -2.67 -9.44 -29.24
N PRO A 119 -3.17 -8.40 -29.94
CA PRO A 119 -2.39 -7.18 -30.11
C PRO A 119 -2.11 -6.56 -28.73
N PRO A 120 -0.93 -5.94 -28.55
CA PRO A 120 -0.47 -5.46 -27.25
C PRO A 120 -1.42 -4.44 -26.60
N GLN A 121 -2.26 -3.77 -27.39
CA GLN A 121 -3.29 -2.87 -26.86
C GLN A 121 -4.36 -3.63 -26.06
N HIS A 122 -4.86 -4.76 -26.58
CA HIS A 122 -5.86 -5.59 -25.90
C HIS A 122 -5.30 -6.28 -24.66
N ALA A 123 -4.05 -6.74 -24.72
CA ALA A 123 -3.35 -7.24 -23.53
C ALA A 123 -3.21 -6.16 -22.44
N GLY A 124 -2.93 -4.91 -22.83
CA GLY A 124 -2.88 -3.76 -21.91
C GLY A 124 -4.22 -3.46 -21.22
N TYR A 125 -5.35 -3.63 -21.92
CA TYR A 125 -6.68 -3.48 -21.32
C TYR A 125 -6.96 -4.57 -20.28
N VAL A 126 -6.65 -5.83 -20.58
CA VAL A 126 -6.84 -6.96 -19.64
C VAL A 126 -6.03 -6.77 -18.37
N LEU A 127 -4.75 -6.39 -18.52
CA LEU A 127 -3.89 -6.07 -17.38
C LEU A 127 -4.46 -4.91 -16.55
N ALA A 128 -4.89 -3.83 -17.21
CA ALA A 128 -5.45 -2.68 -16.51
C ALA A 128 -6.74 -2.99 -15.73
N VAL A 129 -7.62 -3.84 -16.27
CA VAL A 129 -8.81 -4.32 -15.54
C VAL A 129 -8.39 -5.09 -14.28
N GLY A 130 -7.41 -5.98 -14.39
CA GLY A 130 -6.85 -6.68 -13.24
C GLY A 130 -6.31 -5.74 -12.16
N PHE A 131 -5.59 -4.68 -12.56
CA PHE A 131 -5.07 -3.67 -11.62
C PHE A 131 -6.14 -2.84 -10.94
N ILE A 132 -7.28 -2.57 -11.59
CA ILE A 132 -8.40 -1.85 -10.98
C ILE A 132 -9.16 -2.77 -10.02
N PHE A 133 -9.25 -4.06 -10.34
CA PHE A 133 -9.95 -5.03 -9.51
C PHE A 133 -9.20 -5.36 -8.22
N MET A 134 -7.86 -5.43 -8.27
CA MET A 134 -7.01 -5.72 -7.10
C MET A 134 -7.32 -4.85 -5.86
N PRO A 135 -7.34 -3.51 -5.91
CA PRO A 135 -7.64 -2.69 -4.73
C PRO A 135 -9.09 -2.88 -4.25
N VAL A 136 -10.05 -3.12 -5.14
CA VAL A 136 -11.45 -3.38 -4.75
C VAL A 136 -11.55 -4.65 -3.92
N VAL A 137 -10.87 -5.72 -4.35
CA VAL A 137 -10.80 -6.98 -3.60
C VAL A 137 -10.05 -6.76 -2.29
N SER A 138 -8.92 -6.06 -2.30
CA SER A 138 -8.14 -5.78 -1.09
C SER A 138 -8.95 -5.00 -0.04
N LEU A 139 -9.74 -4.01 -0.44
CA LEU A 139 -10.62 -3.26 0.46
C LEU A 139 -11.75 -4.14 1.00
N SER A 140 -12.37 -4.95 0.14
CA SER A 140 -13.43 -5.88 0.53
C SER A 140 -12.92 -6.90 1.55
N THR A 141 -11.73 -7.45 1.31
CA THR A 141 -11.03 -8.36 2.22
C THR A 141 -10.71 -7.68 3.56
N GLY A 142 -10.30 -6.41 3.55
CA GLY A 142 -10.09 -5.62 4.78
C GLY A 142 -11.36 -5.44 5.60
N VAL A 143 -12.47 -5.05 4.96
CA VAL A 143 -13.78 -4.92 5.63
C VAL A 143 -14.24 -6.27 6.19
N PHE A 144 -14.02 -7.35 5.45
CA PHE A 144 -14.34 -8.70 5.90
C PHE A 144 -13.48 -9.13 7.09
N ALA A 145 -12.19 -8.78 7.12
CA ALA A 145 -11.31 -9.01 8.27
C ALA A 145 -11.82 -8.30 9.52
N ASP A 146 -12.21 -7.02 9.39
CA ASP A 146 -12.74 -6.23 10.49
C ASP A 146 -14.08 -6.80 10.99
N TYR A 147 -14.93 -7.30 10.10
CA TYR A 147 -16.17 -7.98 10.45
C TYR A 147 -15.91 -9.27 11.25
N LEU A 148 -14.96 -10.10 10.82
CA LEU A 148 -14.55 -11.34 11.50
C LEU A 148 -14.02 -11.09 12.91
N VAL A 149 -13.28 -9.99 13.10
CA VAL A 149 -12.77 -9.59 14.42
C VAL A 149 -13.90 -9.08 15.32
N ARG A 150 -14.78 -8.21 14.80
CA ARG A 150 -15.90 -7.63 15.55
C ARG A 150 -16.93 -8.68 15.99
N SER A 151 -17.10 -9.74 15.20
CA SER A 151 -18.01 -10.86 15.50
C SER A 151 -17.43 -11.90 16.47
N ASN A 152 -16.21 -11.70 17.00
CA ASN A 152 -15.51 -12.62 17.90
C ASN A 152 -15.34 -14.06 17.36
N ILE A 153 -15.45 -14.27 16.04
CA ILE A 153 -15.30 -15.59 15.42
C ILE A 153 -13.84 -16.03 15.42
N MET A 154 -12.89 -15.09 15.28
CA MET A 154 -11.45 -15.36 15.31
C MET A 154 -10.67 -14.33 16.13
N SER A 155 -9.62 -14.79 16.82
CA SER A 155 -8.65 -13.92 17.50
C SER A 155 -7.91 -13.02 16.50
N LEU A 156 -7.67 -11.76 16.88
CA LEU A 156 -6.89 -10.76 16.14
C LEU A 156 -5.58 -11.32 15.57
N THR A 157 -4.91 -12.20 16.32
CA THR A 157 -3.63 -12.79 15.92
C THR A 157 -3.80 -13.80 14.78
N ASN A 158 -4.89 -14.56 14.78
CA ASN A 158 -5.17 -15.57 13.75
C ASN A 158 -5.69 -14.91 12.47
N VAL A 159 -6.54 -13.88 12.60
CA VAL A 159 -6.94 -13.03 11.47
C VAL A 159 -5.68 -12.44 10.82
N ARG A 160 -4.80 -11.78 11.58
CA ARG A 160 -3.56 -11.22 11.01
C ARG A 160 -2.70 -12.26 10.29
N LYS A 161 -2.52 -13.45 10.86
CA LYS A 161 -1.75 -14.54 10.21
C LYS A 161 -2.39 -15.02 8.91
N VAL A 162 -3.70 -15.25 8.92
CA VAL A 162 -4.43 -15.76 7.75
C VAL A 162 -4.39 -14.72 6.63
N PHE A 163 -4.71 -13.46 6.93
CA PHE A 163 -4.73 -12.40 5.93
C PHE A 163 -3.34 -12.08 5.37
N THR A 164 -2.28 -12.14 6.18
CA THR A 164 -0.90 -12.01 5.67
C THR A 164 -0.48 -13.19 4.79
N CYS A 165 -1.11 -14.35 4.92
CA CYS A 165 -0.84 -15.51 4.06
C CYS A 165 -1.72 -15.53 2.79
N LEU A 166 -2.89 -14.89 2.85
CA LEU A 166 -3.89 -14.83 1.78
C LEU A 166 -3.68 -13.64 0.82
N THR A 167 -3.04 -12.58 1.30
CA THR A 167 -2.68 -11.38 0.52
C THR A 167 -1.35 -11.58 -0.17
#